data_AF-A0A7Y4T497-F1
#
_entry.id   AF-A0A7Y4T497-F1
#
_cell.length_a   1.000
_cell.length_b   1.000
_cell.length_c   1.000
_cell.angle_alpha   90.00
_cell.angle_beta   90.00
_cell.angle_gamma   90.00
#
_symmetry.space_group_name_H-M   'P 1'
#
loop_
_entity.id
_entity.type
_entity.pdbx_description
1 polymer ?
#
loop_
_entity_poly.entity_id
_entity_poly.type
_entity_poly.pdbx_seq_one_letter_code
_entity_poly.pdbx_strand_id
1 'polypeptide(L)' 'VQHRTGTVPVGAPAVVVAVACPHREAAFQAARFLIDELKARVPVWKKEVYADGHHWIGERP' A
#
# COMPACT_ATOMS: atom_id res chain seq x y z
N VAL A 1 -1.36 -3.33 -10.94
CA VAL A 1 -1.17 -2.79 -9.58
C VAL A 1 -0.77 -1.34 -9.69
N GLN A 2 -1.33 -0.46 -8.86
CA GLN A 2 -0.99 0.96 -8.82
C GLN A 2 -0.75 1.38 -7.37
N HIS A 3 0.35 2.10 -7.11
CA HIS A 3 0.70 2.62 -5.79
C HIS A 3 0.96 4.12 -5.90
N ARG A 4 0.30 4.91 -5.05
CA ARG A 4 0.47 6.36 -5.02
C ARG A 4 1.75 6.74 -4.29
N THR A 5 2.40 7.80 -4.73
CA THR A 5 3.50 8.46 -4.03
C THR A 5 3.13 9.90 -3.71
N GLY A 6 3.89 10.55 -2.83
CA GLY A 6 3.59 11.91 -2.35
C GLY A 6 2.51 11.93 -1.26
N THR A 7 1.78 13.06 -1.18
CA THR A 7 0.77 13.27 -0.14
C THR A 7 -0.49 12.45 -0.41
N VAL A 8 -0.91 11.65 0.58
CA VAL A 8 -2.15 10.87 0.54
C VAL A 8 -3.08 11.36 1.65
N PRO A 9 -4.23 12.00 1.32
CA PRO A 9 -5.20 12.42 2.32
C PRO A 9 -5.73 11.27 3.15
N VAL A 10 -6.15 11.56 4.39
CA VAL A 10 -6.81 10.57 5.25
C VAL A 10 -8.05 10.02 4.54
N GLY A 11 -8.18 8.69 4.54
CA GLY A 11 -9.27 7.98 3.86
C GLY A 11 -9.06 7.74 2.36
N ALA A 12 -8.03 8.32 1.74
CA ALA A 12 -7.74 8.05 0.33
C ALA A 12 -6.96 6.74 0.14
N PRO A 13 -7.19 6.00 -0.97
CA PRO A 13 -6.46 4.76 -1.23
C PRO A 13 -5.00 5.05 -1.61
N ALA A 14 -4.07 4.42 -0.88
CA ALA A 14 -2.64 4.49 -1.17
C ALA A 14 -2.21 3.45 -2.23
N VAL A 15 -2.87 2.30 -2.30
CA VAL A 15 -2.56 1.20 -3.21
C VAL A 15 -3.85 0.56 -3.72
N VAL A 16 -3.85 0.17 -5.00
CA VAL A 16 -4.92 -0.61 -5.63
C VAL A 16 -4.33 -1.83 -6.32
N VAL A 17 -4.87 -2.99 -5.99
CA VAL A 17 -4.62 -4.27 -6.66
C VAL A 17 -5.92 -4.71 -7.33
N ALA A 18 -5.88 -4.91 -8.65
CA ALA A 18 -7.01 -5.40 -9.43
C ALA A 18 -6.55 -6.61 -10.23
N VAL A 19 -7.35 -7.68 -10.22
CA VAL A 19 -7.05 -8.95 -10.87
C VAL A 19 -8.31 -9.43 -11.57
N ALA A 20 -8.16 -9.94 -12.79
CA ALA A 20 -9.23 -10.55 -13.56
C ALA A 20 -8.83 -11.95 -14.00
N CYS A 21 -9.75 -12.91 -13.90
CA CYS A 21 -9.59 -14.28 -14.39
C CYS A 21 -10.98 -14.93 -14.59
N PRO A 22 -11.07 -16.05 -15.31
CA PRO A 22 -12.35 -16.73 -15.57
C PRO A 22 -13.08 -17.24 -14.30
N HIS A 23 -12.35 -17.66 -13.26
CA HIS A 23 -12.92 -18.25 -12.05
C HIS A 23 -12.45 -17.52 -10.79
N ARG A 24 -13.38 -17.01 -9.99
CA ARG A 24 -13.11 -16.10 -8.85
C ARG A 24 -12.01 -16.55 -7.89
N GLU A 25 -11.83 -17.86 -7.68
CA GLU A 25 -10.83 -18.39 -6.76
C GLU A 25 -9.41 -17.95 -7.13
N ALA A 26 -9.04 -18.10 -8.41
CA ALA A 26 -7.71 -17.70 -8.88
C ALA A 26 -7.50 -16.18 -8.75
N ALA A 27 -8.54 -15.37 -8.98
CA ALA A 27 -8.45 -13.91 -8.82
C ALA A 27 -8.18 -13.53 -7.36
N PHE A 28 -8.87 -14.15 -6.40
CA PHE A 28 -8.65 -13.87 -4.98
C PHE A 28 -7.25 -14.30 -4.52
N GLN A 29 -6.81 -15.50 -4.92
CA GLN A 29 -5.47 -15.99 -4.58
C GLN A 29 -4.38 -15.06 -5.14
N ALA A 30 -4.48 -14.68 -6.42
CA ALA A 30 -3.52 -13.78 -7.05
C ALA A 30 -3.54 -12.36 -6.46
N ALA A 31 -4.73 -11.81 -6.15
CA ALA A 31 -4.84 -10.50 -5.52
C ALA A 31 -4.17 -10.48 -4.14
N ARG A 32 -4.35 -11.56 -3.36
CA ARG A 32 -3.70 -11.71 -2.04
C ARG A 32 -2.19 -11.83 -2.17
N PHE A 33 -1.72 -12.69 -3.07
CA PHE A 33 -0.30 -12.84 -3.34
C PHE A 33 0.35 -11.50 -3.73
N LEU A 34 -0.28 -10.74 -4.65
CA LEU A 34 0.27 -9.46 -5.11
C LEU A 34 0.41 -8.42 -4.01
N ILE A 35 -0.56 -8.30 -3.10
CA ILE A 35 -0.46 -7.32 -2.00
C ILE A 35 0.59 -7.74 -0.97
N ASP A 36 0.70 -9.04 -0.66
CA ASP A 36 1.70 -9.56 0.28
C ASP A 36 3.12 -9.36 -0.26
N GLU A 37 3.37 -9.73 -1.52
CA GLU A 37 4.67 -9.56 -2.16
C GLU A 37 5.06 -8.09 -2.34
N LEU A 38 4.09 -7.23 -2.68
CA LEU A 38 4.32 -5.78 -2.77
C LEU A 38 4.81 -5.24 -1.42
N LYS A 39 4.15 -5.61 -0.32
CA LYS A 39 4.51 -5.13 1.02
C LYS A 39 5.83 -5.72 1.52
N ALA A 40 6.20 -6.91 1.09
CA ALA A 40 7.46 -7.55 1.46
C ALA A 40 8.67 -6.98 0.69
N ARG A 41 8.51 -6.67 -0.60
CA ARG A 41 9.65 -6.39 -1.50
C ARG A 41 9.79 -4.94 -1.92
N VAL A 42 8.71 -4.17 -1.96
CA VAL A 42 8.78 -2.79 -2.47
C VAL A 42 9.22 -1.87 -1.33
N PRO A 43 10.35 -1.16 -1.47
CA PRO A 43 10.78 -0.22 -0.45
C PRO A 43 9.87 1.02 -0.47
N VAL A 44 9.02 1.14 0.55
CA VAL A 44 8.09 2.26 0.74
C VAL A 44 8.30 2.84 2.12
N TRP A 45 8.51 4.16 2.18
CA TRP A 45 8.63 4.90 3.43
C TRP A 45 7.36 5.72 3.68
N LYS A 46 6.86 5.69 4.92
CA LYS A 46 5.66 6.42 5.33
C LYS A 46 6.06 7.58 6.25
N LYS A 47 5.77 8.80 5.81
CA LYS A 47 5.88 10.01 6.62
C LYS A 47 4.50 10.39 7.13
N GLU A 48 4.32 10.46 8.43
CA GLU A 48 3.07 10.90 9.06
C GLU A 48 3.16 12.41 9.31
N VAL A 49 2.12 13.14 8.90
CA VAL A 49 2.04 14.60 9.01
C VAL A 49 0.86 14.96 9.90
N TYR A 50 1.12 15.72 10.96
CA TYR A 50 0.18 16.20 11.96
C TYR A 50 0.17 17.72 11.99
N ALA A 51 -0.73 18.30 12.80
CA ALA A 51 -0.83 19.75 12.95
C ALA A 51 0.43 20.38 13.58
N ASP A 52 1.14 19.62 14.41
CA ASP A 52 2.30 20.04 15.20
C ASP A 52 3.64 19.57 14.63
N GLY A 53 3.64 18.83 13.50
CA GLY A 53 4.88 18.38 12.88
C GLY A 53 4.74 17.15 11.99
N HIS A 54 5.86 16.52 11.68
CA HIS A 54 5.90 15.29 10.89
C HIS A 54 7.05 14.39 11.32
N HIS A 55 6.94 13.09 11.06
CA HIS A 55 8.02 12.13 11.33
C HIS A 55 7.92 10.93 10.40
N TRP A 56 9.03 10.20 10.21
CA TRP A 56 9.04 8.95 9.47
C TRP A 56 8.75 7.76 10.38
N ILE A 57 7.98 6.78 9.88
CA ILE A 57 7.83 5.51 10.58
C ILE A 57 9.20 4.82 10.70
N GLY A 58 9.54 4.42 11.92
CA GLY A 58 10.83 3.78 12.25
C GLY A 58 11.88 4.73 12.83
N GLU A 59 11.64 6.04 12.90
CA GLU A 59 12.56 7.00 13.53
C GLU A 59 12.45 7.04 15.07
N ARG A 60 11.40 6.47 15.67
CA ARG A 60 11.27 6.40 17.13
C ARG A 60 11.87 5.09 17.65
N PRO A 61 12.65 5.12 18.76
CA PRO A 61 13.22 3.93 19.37
C PRO A 61 12.16 2.95 19.88
#